data_AF-Q45GF9-F1
#
_entry.id   AF-Q45GF9-F1
#
_cell.length_a   1.000
_cell.length_b   1.000
_cell.length_c   1.000
_cell.angle_alpha   90.00
_cell.angle_beta   90.00
_cell.angle_gamma   90.00
#
_symmetry.space_group_name_H-M   'P 1'
#
loop_
_entity.id
_entity.type
_entity.pdbx_description
1 polymer ?
#
loop_
_entity_poly.entity_id
_entity_poly.type
_entity_poly.pdbx_seq_one_letter_code
_entity_poly.pdbx_strand_id
1 'polypeptide(L)'
;MMMSSSSSSSNGSSSYTRCVKTPSSTNTNIGKKLKGCENGVVNRKALNREKIITLQEDVEKLRKKLRLEENIHRAMERAFSRPLGALPRLPPFLPPSVLELLAEVAVLEEELVRLEEHIVHCRQELYQEAVFTSSSIENLKCSPAFPKHWQTKSKSASTSARESESPLSRAPCSVSGELIGF
;
A
#
# COMPACT_ATOMS: atom_id res chain seq x y z
N MET A 1 -34.79 -68.97 -15.13
CA MET A 1 -33.75 -69.93 -14.69
C MET A 1 -33.38 -69.57 -13.26
N MET A 2 -33.40 -70.54 -12.35
CA MET A 2 -33.13 -70.38 -10.91
C MET A 2 -31.62 -70.40 -10.60
N MET A 3 -31.31 -70.04 -9.33
CA MET A 3 -30.07 -70.29 -8.54
C MET A 3 -28.91 -69.31 -8.76
N SER A 4 -28.09 -68.87 -7.79
CA SER A 4 -28.07 -68.89 -6.31
C SER A 4 -26.82 -68.11 -5.86
N SER A 5 -26.90 -67.49 -4.67
CA SER A 5 -25.84 -67.30 -3.65
C SER A 5 -24.61 -66.39 -3.85
N SER A 6 -24.62 -65.32 -3.04
CA SER A 6 -23.64 -64.97 -1.99
C SER A 6 -22.15 -64.73 -2.31
N SER A 7 -21.68 -63.52 -1.99
CA SER A 7 -20.53 -63.35 -1.08
C SER A 7 -20.50 -61.95 -0.47
N SER A 8 -20.67 -61.94 0.85
CA SER A 8 -20.31 -60.89 1.80
C SER A 8 -18.83 -60.54 1.74
N SER A 9 -18.50 -59.25 1.80
CA SER A 9 -17.16 -58.80 2.21
C SER A 9 -17.28 -57.53 3.03
N SER A 10 -17.23 -57.76 4.34
CA SER A 10 -17.07 -56.78 5.41
C SER A 10 -15.67 -56.16 5.35
N ASN A 11 -15.58 -54.87 5.01
CA ASN A 11 -14.35 -54.12 5.24
C ASN A 11 -14.51 -53.31 6.53
N GLY A 12 -13.80 -53.78 7.56
CA GLY A 12 -13.76 -53.16 8.87
C GLY A 12 -13.11 -51.77 8.82
N SER A 13 -13.83 -50.78 9.33
CA SER A 13 -13.31 -49.44 9.61
C SER A 13 -12.29 -49.53 10.75
N SER A 14 -11.00 -49.53 10.38
CA SER A 14 -9.89 -49.46 11.33
C SER A 14 -9.64 -47.99 11.70
N SER A 15 -10.10 -47.63 12.90
CA SER A 15 -9.85 -46.34 13.54
C SER A 15 -8.37 -46.16 13.84
N TYR A 16 -7.66 -45.38 13.02
CA TYR A 16 -6.39 -44.79 13.44
C TYR A 16 -6.69 -43.44 14.09
N THR A 17 -6.70 -43.41 15.42
CA THR A 17 -6.57 -42.17 16.17
C THR A 17 -5.13 -41.68 16.01
N ARG A 18 -4.96 -40.56 15.30
CA ARG A 18 -3.68 -39.85 15.21
C ARG A 18 -3.41 -39.20 16.57
N CYS A 19 -2.59 -39.83 17.40
CA CYS A 19 -2.04 -39.21 18.60
C CYS A 19 -1.23 -37.97 18.20
N VAL A 20 -1.80 -36.79 18.47
CA VAL A 20 -1.09 -35.51 18.47
C VAL A 20 -0.12 -35.55 19.65
N LYS A 21 1.17 -35.74 19.37
CA LYS A 21 2.22 -35.67 20.39
C LYS A 21 2.66 -34.22 20.52
N THR A 22 2.03 -33.50 21.44
CA THR A 22 2.57 -32.25 21.98
C THR A 22 3.85 -32.57 22.77
N PRO A 23 4.99 -31.91 22.51
CA PRO A 23 6.11 -31.96 23.44
C PRO A 23 5.78 -31.03 24.62
N SER A 24 5.25 -31.61 25.70
CA SER A 24 5.20 -30.93 26.99
C SER A 24 6.62 -30.86 27.58
N SER A 25 7.12 -29.64 27.74
CA SER A 25 8.32 -29.36 28.52
C SER A 25 8.09 -29.72 29.98
N THR A 26 8.75 -30.77 30.46
CA THR A 26 8.97 -31.01 31.89
C THR A 26 10.47 -31.04 32.16
N ASN A 27 11.00 -29.93 32.66
CA ASN A 27 12.34 -29.87 33.21
C ASN A 27 12.30 -30.34 34.68
N THR A 28 12.65 -31.60 34.91
CA THR A 28 13.01 -32.11 36.25
C THR A 28 14.43 -32.67 36.17
N ASN A 29 15.43 -31.84 36.47
CA ASN A 29 16.80 -32.32 36.64
C ASN A 29 17.08 -32.51 38.14
N ILE A 30 16.70 -33.69 38.64
CA ILE A 30 17.24 -34.24 39.90
C ILE A 30 18.64 -34.75 39.59
N GLY A 31 19.63 -34.13 40.24
CA GLY A 31 21.03 -34.53 40.15
C GLY A 31 21.24 -35.98 40.54
N LYS A 32 21.60 -36.82 39.57
CA LYS A 32 22.26 -38.10 39.80
C LYS A 32 23.64 -38.07 39.15
N LYS A 33 24.65 -37.91 40.00
CA LYS A 33 26.07 -38.07 39.70
C LYS A 33 26.32 -39.54 39.38
N LEU A 34 26.47 -39.87 38.09
CA LEU A 34 26.99 -41.18 37.65
C LEU A 34 28.43 -41.00 37.16
N LYS A 35 29.31 -41.70 37.85
CA LYS A 35 30.74 -41.86 37.61
C LYS A 35 30.91 -42.99 36.59
N GLY A 36 31.58 -42.72 35.48
CA GLY A 36 31.85 -43.71 34.43
C GLY A 36 32.49 -43.09 33.19
N CYS A 37 33.82 -42.92 33.22
CA CYS A 37 34.67 -42.80 32.04
C CYS A 37 34.60 -44.19 31.36
N GLU A 38 34.03 -44.38 30.16
CA GLU A 38 34.80 -44.40 28.90
C GLU A 38 33.91 -44.23 27.63
N ASN A 39 32.60 -43.99 27.77
CA ASN A 39 31.67 -43.89 26.62
C ASN A 39 31.29 -42.43 26.23
N GLY A 40 31.80 -41.43 26.94
CA GLY A 40 31.39 -40.02 26.78
C GLY A 40 31.83 -39.36 25.47
N VAL A 41 32.83 -39.91 24.79
CA VAL A 41 33.41 -39.31 23.57
C VAL A 41 32.53 -39.58 22.33
N VAL A 42 31.91 -40.76 22.24
CA VAL A 42 31.04 -41.14 21.11
C VAL A 42 29.71 -40.38 21.18
N ASN A 43 29.12 -40.27 22.36
CA ASN A 43 27.89 -39.48 22.57
C ASN A 43 28.08 -37.99 22.28
N ARG A 44 29.23 -37.40 22.64
CA ARG A 44 29.55 -36.00 22.30
C ARG A 44 29.63 -35.75 20.80
N LYS A 45 30.21 -36.68 20.04
CA LYS A 45 30.29 -36.59 18.58
C LYS A 45 28.91 -36.67 17.94
N ALA A 46 28.04 -37.58 18.42
CA ALA A 46 26.66 -37.69 17.94
C ALA A 46 25.85 -36.41 18.23
N LEU A 47 25.90 -35.91 19.46
CA LEU A 47 25.25 -34.66 19.85
C LEU A 47 25.75 -33.45 19.05
N ASN A 48 27.06 -33.39 18.76
CA ASN A 48 27.61 -32.32 17.93
C ASN A 48 27.14 -32.41 16.48
N ARG A 49 27.01 -33.63 15.92
CA ARG A 49 26.46 -33.82 14.56
C ARG A 49 25.01 -33.37 14.48
N GLU A 50 24.19 -33.76 15.46
CA GLU A 50 22.80 -33.33 15.56
C GLU A 50 22.69 -31.80 15.66
N LYS A 51 23.49 -31.16 16.52
CA LYS A 51 23.55 -29.70 16.61
C LYS A 51 23.94 -29.03 15.30
N ILE A 52 24.90 -29.59 14.57
CA ILE A 52 25.31 -29.04 13.27
C ILE A 52 24.14 -29.11 12.29
N ILE A 53 23.43 -30.24 12.23
CA ILE A 53 22.27 -30.42 11.35
C ILE A 53 21.16 -29.44 11.71
N THR A 54 20.78 -29.35 12.99
CA THR A 54 19.73 -28.42 13.44
C THR A 54 20.09 -26.97 13.14
N LEU A 55 21.36 -26.59 13.34
CA LEU A 55 21.82 -25.24 13.03
C LEU A 55 21.82 -24.96 11.53
N GLN A 56 22.18 -25.95 10.70
CA GLN A 56 22.10 -25.82 9.24
C GLN A 56 20.66 -25.62 8.78
N GLU A 57 19.71 -26.38 9.33
CA GLU A 57 18.27 -26.23 9.06
C GLU A 57 17.76 -24.83 9.48
N ASP A 58 18.17 -24.35 10.65
CA ASP A 58 17.81 -23.01 11.13
C ASP A 58 18.38 -21.91 10.24
N VAL A 59 19.62 -22.06 9.74
CA VAL A 59 20.21 -21.12 8.78
C VAL A 59 19.41 -21.09 7.48
N GLU A 60 18.98 -22.24 6.96
CA GLU A 60 18.12 -22.28 5.78
C GLU A 60 16.75 -21.63 6.02
N LYS A 61 16.15 -21.88 7.18
CA LYS A 61 14.89 -21.27 7.59
C LYS A 61 15.02 -19.75 7.71
N LEU A 62 16.11 -19.25 8.29
CA LEU A 62 16.42 -17.83 8.39
C LEU A 62 16.60 -17.21 7.00
N ARG A 63 17.35 -17.86 6.11
CA ARG A 63 17.51 -17.39 4.71
C ARG A 63 16.18 -17.31 3.96
N LYS A 64 15.29 -18.28 4.14
CA LYS A 64 13.94 -18.26 3.53
C LYS A 64 13.10 -17.10 4.07
N LYS A 65 13.14 -16.85 5.38
CA LYS A 65 12.44 -15.72 6.02
C LYS A 65 12.97 -14.38 5.54
N LEU A 66 14.30 -14.22 5.48
CA LEU A 66 14.93 -12.98 5.01
C LEU A 66 14.49 -12.64 3.58
N ARG A 67 14.53 -13.61 2.67
CA ARG A 67 14.06 -13.41 1.29
C ARG A 67 12.59 -13.02 1.22
N LEU A 68 11.74 -13.59 2.06
CA LEU A 68 10.33 -13.23 2.10
C LEU A 68 10.16 -11.77 2.55
N GLU A 69 10.85 -11.36 3.60
CA GLU A 69 10.83 -9.98 4.10
C GLU A 69 11.31 -8.99 3.03
N GLU A 70 12.43 -9.29 2.36
CA GLU A 70 12.95 -8.47 1.24
C GLU A 70 11.94 -8.36 0.09
N ASN A 71 11.26 -9.46 -0.24
CA ASN A 71 10.24 -9.49 -1.27
C ASN A 71 8.99 -8.67 -0.86
N ILE A 72 8.59 -8.75 0.41
CA ILE A 72 7.50 -7.95 0.99
C ILE A 72 7.87 -6.47 0.89
N HIS A 73 9.06 -6.09 1.34
CA HIS A 73 9.55 -4.72 1.28
C HIS A 73 9.55 -4.19 -0.15
N ARG A 74 10.12 -4.95 -1.11
CA ARG A 74 10.11 -4.58 -2.53
C ARG A 74 8.69 -4.47 -3.10
N ALA A 75 7.76 -5.30 -2.63
CA ALA A 75 6.36 -5.22 -3.06
C ALA A 75 5.67 -3.96 -2.52
N MET A 76 5.92 -3.61 -1.26
CA MET A 76 5.44 -2.38 -0.65
C MET A 76 6.03 -1.15 -1.33
N GLU A 77 7.33 -1.15 -1.62
CA GLU A 77 8.00 -0.05 -2.32
C GLU A 77 7.40 0.18 -3.71
N ARG A 78 7.12 -0.90 -4.46
CA ARG A 78 6.37 -0.81 -5.72
C ARG A 78 4.95 -0.28 -5.54
N ALA A 79 4.28 -0.62 -4.44
CA ALA A 79 2.95 -0.11 -4.16
C ALA A 79 2.98 1.40 -3.89
N PHE A 80 3.98 1.90 -3.15
CA PHE A 80 4.09 3.32 -2.83
C PHE A 80 4.71 4.18 -3.94
N SER A 81 5.45 3.58 -4.87
CA SER A 81 6.08 4.31 -5.99
C SER A 81 5.21 4.38 -7.26
N ARG A 82 3.97 3.89 -7.20
CA ARG A 82 3.05 3.96 -8.34
C ARG A 82 2.46 5.38 -8.47
N PRO A 83 1.96 5.76 -9.66
CA PRO A 83 1.17 6.98 -9.79
C PRO A 83 -0.06 6.94 -8.88
N LEU A 84 -0.35 8.06 -8.20
CA LEU A 84 -1.54 8.19 -7.35
C LEU A 84 -2.81 7.97 -8.19
N GLY A 85 -3.77 7.25 -7.63
CA GLY A 85 -5.01 6.87 -8.32
C GLY A 85 -4.89 5.63 -9.23
N ALA A 86 -3.69 5.03 -9.36
CA ALA A 86 -3.55 3.70 -9.96
C ALA A 86 -3.63 2.60 -8.89
N LEU A 87 -4.14 1.41 -9.19
CA LEU A 87 -4.18 0.30 -8.23
C LEU A 87 -2.79 -0.39 -8.10
N PRO A 88 -2.27 -0.66 -6.88
CA PRO A 88 -0.99 -1.33 -6.71
C PRO A 88 -1.07 -2.80 -7.16
N ARG A 89 -0.03 -3.27 -7.84
CA ARG A 89 0.11 -4.70 -8.21
C ARG A 89 0.67 -5.48 -7.03
N LEU A 90 -0.25 -5.92 -6.18
CA LEU A 90 0.04 -6.61 -4.93
C LEU A 90 0.22 -8.12 -5.11
N PRO A 91 1.41 -8.67 -4.80
CA PRO A 91 1.63 -10.10 -4.86
C PRO A 91 0.96 -10.86 -3.70
N PRO A 92 0.59 -12.15 -3.89
CA PRO A 92 -0.17 -12.93 -2.90
C PRO A 92 0.64 -13.37 -1.68
N PHE A 93 1.97 -13.22 -1.70
CA PHE A 93 2.83 -13.52 -0.55
C PHE A 93 2.87 -12.38 0.49
N LEU A 94 2.21 -11.26 0.22
CA LEU A 94 2.05 -10.19 1.20
C LEU A 94 1.13 -10.65 2.35
N PRO A 95 1.40 -10.22 3.59
CA PRO A 95 0.49 -10.43 4.70
C PRO A 95 -0.91 -9.87 4.36
N PRO A 96 -2.01 -10.57 4.68
CA PRO A 96 -3.37 -10.13 4.35
C PRO A 96 -3.72 -8.73 4.86
N SER A 97 -3.28 -8.38 6.07
CA SER A 97 -3.47 -7.04 6.64
C SER A 97 -2.79 -5.95 5.80
N VAL A 98 -1.63 -6.23 5.24
CA VAL A 98 -0.91 -5.29 4.37
C VAL A 98 -1.58 -5.19 3.00
N LEU A 99 -2.09 -6.31 2.46
CA LEU A 99 -2.85 -6.32 1.21
C LEU A 99 -4.08 -5.42 1.30
N GLU A 100 -4.86 -5.58 2.37
CA GLU A 100 -6.08 -4.82 2.63
C GLU A 100 -5.78 -3.32 2.75
N LEU A 101 -4.83 -2.95 3.60
CA LEU A 101 -4.44 -1.54 3.79
C LEU A 101 -3.96 -0.89 2.49
N LEU A 102 -3.11 -1.58 1.71
CA LEU A 102 -2.62 -1.04 0.44
C LEU A 102 -3.72 -0.88 -0.60
N ALA A 103 -4.73 -1.76 -0.58
CA ALA A 103 -5.91 -1.64 -1.44
C ALA A 103 -6.81 -0.48 -1.01
N GLU A 104 -7.07 -0.33 0.29
CA GLU A 104 -7.86 0.77 0.84
C GLU A 104 -7.24 2.12 0.50
N VAL A 105 -5.94 2.28 0.76
CA VAL A 105 -5.19 3.50 0.41
C VAL A 105 -5.29 3.81 -1.09
N ALA A 106 -5.26 2.79 -1.95
CA ALA A 106 -5.39 2.99 -3.39
C ALA A 106 -6.76 3.53 -3.81
N VAL A 107 -7.84 3.05 -3.20
CA VAL A 107 -9.18 3.56 -3.46
C VAL A 107 -9.31 5.00 -2.97
N LEU A 108 -8.74 5.32 -1.80
CA LEU A 108 -8.75 6.69 -1.27
C LEU A 108 -7.98 7.66 -2.17
N GLU A 109 -6.85 7.24 -2.72
CA GLU A 109 -6.08 8.04 -3.68
C GLU A 109 -6.88 8.31 -4.96
N GLU A 110 -7.60 7.31 -5.50
CA GLU A 110 -8.46 7.49 -6.67
C GLU A 110 -9.59 8.49 -6.39
N GLU A 111 -10.23 8.38 -5.22
CA GLU A 111 -11.27 9.32 -4.81
C GLU A 111 -10.74 10.75 -4.64
N LEU A 112 -9.52 10.89 -4.11
CA LEU A 112 -8.87 12.19 -3.97
C LEU A 112 -8.66 12.85 -5.35
N VAL A 113 -8.06 12.12 -6.30
CA VAL A 113 -7.82 12.61 -7.67
C VAL A 113 -9.14 13.00 -8.35
N ARG A 114 -10.17 12.16 -8.25
CA ARG A 114 -11.50 12.44 -8.82
C ARG A 114 -12.14 13.71 -8.24
N LEU A 115 -11.99 13.93 -6.93
CA LEU A 115 -12.48 15.13 -6.27
C LEU A 115 -11.69 16.37 -6.67
N GLU A 116 -10.38 16.27 -6.83
CA GLU A 116 -9.54 17.37 -7.32
C GLU A 116 -9.95 17.80 -8.74
N GLU A 117 -10.17 16.84 -9.64
CA GLU A 117 -10.67 17.12 -10.99
C GLU A 117 -12.01 17.87 -10.97
N HIS A 118 -12.93 17.47 -10.10
CA HIS A 118 -14.22 18.15 -9.94
C HIS A 118 -14.04 19.58 -9.43
N ILE A 119 -13.17 19.79 -8.43
CA ILE A 119 -12.88 21.14 -7.92
C ILE A 119 -12.31 22.03 -9.03
N VAL A 120 -11.38 21.50 -9.85
CA VAL A 120 -10.83 22.24 -10.99
C VAL A 120 -11.94 22.61 -11.98
N HIS A 121 -12.83 21.68 -12.31
CA HIS A 121 -13.95 21.91 -13.21
C HIS A 121 -14.91 23.00 -12.70
N CYS A 122 -15.40 22.89 -11.46
CA CYS A 122 -16.31 23.89 -10.89
C CYS A 122 -15.68 25.29 -10.88
N ARG A 123 -14.39 25.41 -10.57
CA ARG A 123 -13.70 26.70 -10.62
C ARG A 123 -13.70 27.27 -12.03
N GLN A 124 -13.47 26.42 -13.03
CA GLN A 124 -13.48 26.85 -14.43
C GLN A 124 -14.87 27.29 -14.90
N GLU A 125 -15.92 26.57 -14.53
CA GLU A 125 -17.31 26.97 -14.79
C GLU A 125 -17.62 28.33 -14.18
N LEU A 126 -17.28 28.54 -12.90
CA LEU A 126 -17.48 29.83 -12.21
C LEU A 126 -16.72 30.98 -12.90
N TYR A 127 -15.50 30.74 -13.39
CA TYR A 127 -14.75 31.75 -14.14
C TYR A 127 -15.42 32.07 -15.47
N GLN A 128 -15.93 31.07 -16.20
CA GLN A 128 -16.65 31.30 -17.45
C GLN A 128 -17.95 32.07 -17.22
N GLU A 129 -18.72 31.72 -16.18
CA GLU A 129 -19.93 32.44 -15.79
C GLU A 129 -19.62 33.90 -15.46
N ALA A 130 -18.60 34.17 -14.64
CA ALA A 130 -18.21 35.53 -14.29
C ALA A 130 -17.82 36.36 -15.52
N VAL A 131 -17.06 35.79 -16.46
CA VAL A 131 -16.67 36.46 -17.71
C VAL A 131 -17.88 36.72 -18.60
N PHE A 132 -18.75 35.72 -18.77
CA PHE A 132 -19.96 35.85 -19.59
C PHE A 132 -20.93 36.89 -19.01
N THR A 133 -21.18 36.86 -17.70
CA THR A 133 -22.03 37.84 -17.01
C THR A 133 -21.43 39.25 -17.13
N SER A 134 -20.11 39.40 -16.98
CA SER A 134 -19.44 40.69 -17.16
C SER A 134 -19.62 41.23 -18.59
N SER A 135 -19.35 40.42 -19.62
CA SER A 135 -19.53 40.79 -21.02
C SER A 135 -20.99 41.12 -21.36
N SER A 136 -21.94 40.34 -20.86
CA SER A 136 -23.36 40.60 -21.04
C SER A 136 -23.75 41.94 -20.42
N ILE A 137 -23.32 42.23 -19.19
CA ILE A 137 -23.55 43.52 -18.52
C ILE A 137 -22.91 44.68 -19.29
N GLU A 138 -21.73 44.52 -19.89
CA GLU A 138 -21.07 45.54 -20.69
C GLU A 138 -21.74 45.80 -22.04
N ASN A 139 -22.16 44.76 -22.76
CA ASN A 139 -22.96 44.88 -23.99
C ASN A 139 -24.31 45.56 -23.73
N LEU A 140 -24.91 45.24 -22.58
CA LEU A 140 -26.08 45.89 -22.04
C LEU A 140 -25.76 47.39 -21.81
N LYS A 141 -24.73 47.78 -21.06
CA LYS A 141 -24.32 49.19 -20.88
C LYS A 141 -24.15 50.00 -22.19
N CYS A 142 -23.76 49.38 -23.30
CA CYS A 142 -23.59 50.02 -24.61
C CYS A 142 -24.87 50.07 -25.48
N SER A 143 -25.97 49.42 -25.08
CA SER A 143 -27.26 49.44 -25.80
C SER A 143 -28.08 50.70 -25.48
N PRO A 144 -28.69 51.38 -26.48
CA PRO A 144 -29.40 52.65 -26.27
C PRO A 144 -30.71 52.53 -25.47
N ALA A 145 -31.14 51.31 -25.14
CA ALA A 145 -32.34 51.04 -24.34
C ALA A 145 -32.07 50.89 -22.82
N PHE A 146 -30.88 51.24 -22.34
CA PHE A 146 -30.56 51.14 -20.92
C PHE A 146 -31.25 52.24 -20.10
N PRO A 147 -32.10 51.90 -19.10
CA PRO A 147 -32.75 52.91 -18.28
C PRO A 147 -31.69 53.67 -17.48
N LYS A 148 -31.48 54.96 -17.81
CA LYS A 148 -30.43 55.86 -17.29
C LYS A 148 -30.36 56.04 -15.76
N HIS A 149 -31.19 55.33 -14.98
CA HIS A 149 -31.35 55.56 -13.54
C HIS A 149 -30.31 54.85 -12.65
N TRP A 150 -29.53 53.90 -13.17
CA TRP A 150 -28.57 53.13 -12.36
C TRP A 150 -27.13 53.70 -12.38
N GLN A 151 -26.90 54.87 -12.98
CA GLN A 151 -25.57 55.50 -13.04
C GLN A 151 -25.18 56.35 -11.81
N THR A 152 -26.07 56.55 -10.82
CA THR A 152 -25.86 57.62 -9.81
C THR A 152 -25.20 57.19 -8.50
N LYS A 153 -24.40 56.10 -8.46
CA LYS A 153 -23.67 55.70 -7.23
C LYS A 153 -22.25 55.17 -7.46
N SER A 154 -21.46 55.83 -8.32
CA SER A 154 -20.01 55.55 -8.37
C SER A 154 -19.20 56.83 -8.58
N LYS A 155 -19.32 57.79 -7.65
CA LYS A 155 -18.33 58.85 -7.45
C LYS A 155 -18.20 59.11 -5.95
N SER A 156 -17.26 58.43 -5.29
CA SER A 156 -16.48 58.90 -4.14
C SER A 156 -15.63 57.75 -3.61
N ALA A 157 -14.37 57.70 -4.02
CA ALA A 157 -13.22 57.26 -3.20
C ALA A 157 -11.95 57.21 -4.08
N SER A 158 -11.57 58.35 -4.64
CA SER A 158 -10.17 58.61 -4.97
C SER A 158 -9.54 59.28 -3.76
N THR A 159 -8.86 58.52 -2.89
CA THR A 159 -7.73 59.04 -2.13
C THR A 159 -6.64 57.98 -2.05
N SER A 160 -5.45 58.45 -2.40
CA SER A 160 -4.17 57.77 -2.56
C SER A 160 -3.66 57.07 -1.30
N ALA A 161 -3.02 55.91 -1.49
CA ALA A 161 -1.87 55.53 -0.68
C ALA A 161 -0.81 54.89 -1.60
N ARG A 162 0.39 55.45 -1.49
CA ARG A 162 1.61 55.16 -2.22
C ARG A 162 2.28 53.88 -1.70
N GLU A 163 3.07 53.30 -2.61
CA GLU A 163 4.30 52.51 -2.40
C GLU A 163 4.09 51.16 -1.67
N SER A 164 4.55 50.02 -2.18
CA SER A 164 5.93 49.75 -2.62
C SER A 164 6.05 48.41 -3.38
N GLU A 165 7.07 48.33 -4.24
CA GLU A 165 7.71 47.14 -4.84
C GLU A 165 7.03 46.39 -6.02
N SER A 166 7.57 46.63 -7.22
CA SER A 166 7.73 45.64 -8.32
C SER A 166 9.06 44.88 -8.11
N PRO A 167 9.45 43.79 -8.81
CA PRO A 167 8.98 43.28 -10.11
C PRO A 167 8.75 41.73 -10.08
N LEU A 168 8.43 40.95 -11.11
CA LEU A 168 8.88 40.94 -12.49
C LEU A 168 8.03 39.91 -13.28
N SER A 169 7.51 40.33 -14.41
CA SER A 169 7.14 39.47 -15.53
C SER A 169 8.38 38.72 -16.03
N ARG A 170 8.33 37.39 -16.12
CA ARG A 170 9.20 36.67 -17.07
C ARG A 170 8.41 35.56 -17.76
N ALA A 171 8.31 35.73 -19.08
CA ALA A 171 7.69 34.87 -20.08
C ALA A 171 8.30 33.45 -20.10
N PRO A 172 7.69 32.48 -20.82
CA PRO A 172 8.15 31.10 -20.82
C PRO A 172 9.38 30.96 -21.74
N CYS A 173 10.45 30.35 -21.23
CA CYS A 173 11.57 29.91 -22.06
C CYS A 173 11.42 28.40 -22.32
N SER A 174 11.22 28.06 -23.59
CA SER A 174 11.49 26.72 -24.07
C SER A 174 12.99 26.47 -24.18
N VAL A 175 13.28 25.15 -24.24
CA VAL A 175 14.45 24.42 -24.77
C VAL A 175 15.62 24.07 -23.83
N SER A 176 15.88 22.76 -23.86
CA SER A 176 17.18 22.06 -23.84
C SER A 176 17.65 21.51 -22.50
N GLY A 177 17.84 20.19 -22.49
CA GLY A 177 18.38 19.43 -21.37
C GLY A 177 19.90 19.33 -21.36
N GLU A 178 20.40 18.84 -20.23
CA GLU A 178 21.66 18.11 -19.98
C GLU A 178 21.63 17.79 -18.47
N LEU A 179 21.52 16.52 -18.07
CA LEU A 179 22.61 15.60 -17.74
C LEU A 179 23.53 16.08 -16.59
N ILE A 180 23.35 15.48 -15.40
CA ILE A 180 24.32 15.25 -14.30
C ILE A 180 23.52 14.52 -13.22
N GLY A 181 23.88 13.35 -12.67
CA GLY A 181 25.16 12.68 -12.62
C GLY A 181 25.74 12.76 -11.21
N PHE A 182 25.15 12.02 -10.25
CA PHE A 182 25.80 11.40 -9.09
C PHE A 182 24.92 10.25 -8.57
#